data_AF-A0A9D9GW72-F1
#
_entry.id   AF-A0A9D9GW72-F1
#
_cell.length_a   1.000
_cell.length_b   1.000
_cell.length_c   1.000
_cell.angle_alpha   90.00
_cell.angle_beta   90.00
_cell.angle_gamma   90.00
#
_symmetry.space_group_name_H-M   'P 1'
#
loop_
_entity.id
_entity.type
_entity.pdbx_description
1 polymer ?
#
loop_
_entity_poly.entity_id
_entity_poly.type
_entity_poly.pdbx_seq_one_letter_code
_entity_poly.pdbx_strand_id
1 'polypeptide(L)'
;MLYIINTSNLLKKRNIPIIAITKYGTNPLSKIADININHSSIGKGLKTYSTRSRTVQHNITDILFVASSQIRKDKLKAYYKLFNK
;
A
#
# COMPACT_ATOMS: atom_id res chain seq x y z
N MET A 1 -5.15 -3.95 14.48
CA MET A 1 -5.86 -2.79 13.89
C MET A 1 -5.58 -1.49 14.64
N LEU A 2 -5.58 -1.50 15.98
CA LEU A 2 -5.27 -0.32 16.82
C LEU A 2 -3.90 0.33 16.51
N TYR A 3 -2.87 -0.48 16.25
CA TYR A 3 -1.52 0.02 15.96
C TYR A 3 -1.45 0.86 14.68
N ILE A 4 -2.09 0.41 13.58
CA ILE A 4 -2.03 1.13 12.29
C ILE A 4 -2.64 2.52 12.44
N ILE A 5 -3.82 2.64 13.07
CA ILE A 5 -4.49 3.92 13.25
C ILE A 5 -3.70 4.85 14.18
N ASN A 6 -3.15 4.32 15.28
CA ASN A 6 -2.32 5.11 16.19
C ASN A 6 -1.06 5.64 15.49
N THR A 7 -0.38 4.79 14.71
CA THR A 7 0.77 5.19 13.91
C THR A 7 0.37 6.24 12.87
N SER A 8 -0.71 6.04 12.12
CA SER A 8 -1.19 7.02 11.14
C SER A 8 -1.51 8.38 11.78
N ASN A 9 -2.14 8.41 12.95
CA ASN A 9 -2.40 9.66 13.68
C ASN A 9 -1.11 10.36 14.11
N LEU A 10 -0.10 9.60 14.57
CA LEU A 10 1.20 10.16 14.94
C LEU A 10 1.92 10.76 13.72
N LEU A 11 1.90 10.06 12.58
CA LEU A 11 2.48 10.53 11.32
C LEU A 11 1.77 11.81 10.83
N LYS A 12 0.43 11.83 10.89
CA LYS A 12 -0.37 12.99 10.48
C LYS A 12 -0.07 14.21 11.35
N LYS A 13 0.04 14.05 12.67
CA LYS A 13 0.44 15.12 13.60
C LYS A 13 1.82 15.70 13.30
N ARG A 14 2.69 14.93 12.65
CA ARG A 14 4.05 15.33 12.25
C ARG A 14 4.15 15.81 10.80
N ASN A 15 3.02 16.00 10.11
CA ASN A 15 2.96 16.37 8.69
C ASN A 15 3.75 15.41 7.78
N ILE A 16 3.82 14.13 8.15
CA ILE A 16 4.45 13.09 7.32
C ILE A 16 3.39 12.60 6.32
N PRO A 17 3.66 12.62 5.00
CA PRO A 17 2.70 12.11 4.01
C PRO A 17 2.39 10.62 4.19
N ILE A 18 1.12 10.27 4.09
CA ILE A 18 0.63 8.90 4.27
C ILE A 18 -0.08 8.45 2.99
N ILE A 19 0.40 7.35 2.42
CA ILE A 19 -0.28 6.60 1.36
C ILE A 19 -0.88 5.34 1.99
N ALA A 20 -2.19 5.17 1.91
CA ALA A 20 -2.89 3.99 2.42
C ALA A 20 -3.38 3.10 1.28
N ILE A 21 -3.14 1.79 1.39
CA ILE A 21 -3.79 0.76 0.58
C ILE A 21 -4.85 0.11 1.45
N THR A 22 -6.12 0.29 1.10
CA THR A 22 -7.24 -0.17 1.95
C THR A 22 -8.47 -0.51 1.13
N LYS A 23 -9.46 -1.12 1.78
CA LYS A 23 -10.74 -1.45 1.14
C LYS A 23 -11.45 -0.18 0.69
N TYR A 24 -12.07 -0.23 -0.47
CA TYR A 24 -12.97 0.82 -0.95
C TYR A 24 -14.07 1.16 0.08
N GLY A 25 -14.31 2.46 0.27
CA GLY A 25 -15.29 3.02 1.20
C GLY A 25 -14.66 3.78 2.37
N THR A 26 -15.52 4.41 3.18
CA THR A 26 -15.10 5.18 4.35
C THR A 26 -14.65 4.26 5.48
N ASN A 27 -13.36 4.31 5.80
CA ASN A 27 -12.78 3.61 6.95
C ASN A 27 -11.82 4.55 7.71
N PRO A 28 -11.47 4.24 8.98
CA PRO A 28 -10.64 5.12 9.79
C PRO A 28 -9.29 5.46 9.16
N LEU A 29 -8.66 4.52 8.46
CA LEU A 29 -7.38 4.76 7.81
C LEU A 29 -7.52 5.71 6.62
N SER A 30 -8.57 5.55 5.80
CA SER A 30 -8.83 6.42 4.65
C SER A 30 -9.08 7.88 5.01
N LYS A 31 -9.59 8.13 6.22
CA LYS A 31 -9.81 9.49 6.74
C LYS A 31 -8.52 10.18 7.15
N ILE A 32 -7.50 9.42 7.52
CA ILE A 32 -6.22 9.96 8.05
C ILE A 32 -5.21 10.13 6.92
N ALA A 33 -5.19 9.21 5.97
CA ALA A 33 -4.22 9.20 4.87
C ALA A 33 -4.41 10.36 3.89
N ASP A 34 -3.31 10.84 3.30
CA ASP A 34 -3.32 11.90 2.30
C ASP A 34 -3.66 11.36 0.91
N ILE A 35 -3.22 10.13 0.62
CA ILE A 35 -3.52 9.42 -0.64
C ILE A 35 -4.10 8.04 -0.29
N ASN A 36 -5.21 7.71 -0.93
CA ASN A 36 -5.92 6.44 -0.74
C ASN A 36 -5.93 5.61 -2.03
N ILE A 37 -5.24 4.46 -2.02
CA ILE A 37 -5.31 3.46 -3.07
C ILE A 37 -6.30 2.38 -2.63
N ASN A 38 -7.50 2.45 -3.21
CA ASN A 38 -8.60 1.61 -2.79
C ASN A 38 -8.69 0.32 -3.61
N HIS A 39 -8.92 -0.81 -2.96
CA HIS A 39 -9.27 -2.06 -3.64
C HIS A 39 -10.73 -2.46 -3.41
N SER A 40 -11.38 -2.94 -4.46
CA SER A 40 -12.78 -3.37 -4.47
C SER A 40 -12.92 -4.88 -4.28
N SER A 41 -12.04 -5.54 -3.51
CA SER A 41 -12.08 -7.00 -3.32
C SER A 41 -13.39 -7.43 -2.63
N ILE A 42 -14.42 -7.64 -3.44
CA ILE A 42 -15.75 -8.15 -3.11
C ILE A 42 -15.72 -9.64 -3.46
N GLY A 43 -16.12 -10.53 -2.55
CA GLY A 43 -16.14 -11.96 -2.83
C GLY A 43 -16.99 -12.74 -1.85
N LYS A 44 -17.89 -13.62 -2.30
CA LYS A 44 -18.75 -14.39 -1.38
C LYS A 44 -17.91 -15.23 -0.38
N GLY A 45 -18.09 -14.99 0.93
CA GLY A 45 -17.56 -15.80 2.05
C GLY A 45 -16.38 -15.20 2.83
N LEU A 46 -16.42 -15.23 4.18
CA LEU A 46 -15.41 -14.63 5.09
C LEU A 46 -13.97 -15.12 4.85
N LYS A 47 -13.77 -16.41 4.56
CA LYS A 47 -12.43 -16.99 4.33
C LYS A 47 -11.82 -16.62 2.97
N THR A 48 -12.63 -16.33 1.95
CA THR A 48 -12.14 -15.91 0.62
C THR A 48 -11.85 -14.42 0.57
N TYR A 49 -12.50 -13.59 1.41
CA TYR A 49 -12.24 -12.15 1.49
C TYR A 49 -10.82 -11.81 1.92
N SER A 50 -10.29 -12.43 2.98
CA SER A 50 -8.96 -12.09 3.53
C SER A 50 -7.84 -12.43 2.55
N THR A 51 -7.91 -13.60 1.92
CA THR A 51 -6.94 -14.04 0.89
C THR A 51 -7.01 -13.15 -0.34
N ARG A 52 -8.21 -12.85 -0.86
CA ARG A 52 -8.37 -11.95 -2.02
C ARG A 52 -7.89 -10.53 -1.72
N SER A 53 -8.20 -10.01 -0.54
CA SER A 53 -7.72 -8.69 -0.11
C SER A 53 -6.19 -8.62 -0.12
N ARG A 54 -5.52 -9.66 0.39
CA ARG A 54 -4.04 -9.73 0.40
C ARG A 54 -3.48 -9.86 -1.01
N THR A 55 -4.07 -10.69 -1.87
CA THR A 55 -3.65 -10.82 -3.28
C THR A 55 -3.76 -9.48 -4.01
N VAL A 56 -4.87 -8.76 -3.85
CA VAL A 56 -5.04 -7.46 -4.50
C VAL A 56 -4.06 -6.42 -3.95
N GLN A 57 -3.82 -6.41 -2.64
CA GLN A 57 -2.81 -5.53 -2.03
C GLN A 57 -1.40 -5.84 -2.55
N HIS A 58 -1.05 -7.12 -2.73
CA HIS A 58 0.22 -7.53 -3.32
C HIS A 58 0.36 -7.04 -4.77
N ASN A 59 -0.67 -7.23 -5.59
CA ASN A 59 -0.68 -6.74 -6.98
C ASN A 59 -0.53 -5.21 -7.04
N ILE A 60 -1.16 -4.47 -6.11
CA ILE A 60 -1.00 -3.01 -6.02
C ILE A 60 0.46 -2.65 -5.71
N THR A 61 1.11 -3.36 -4.79
CA THR A 61 2.53 -3.14 -4.48
C THR A 61 3.42 -3.37 -5.71
N ASP A 62 3.17 -4.44 -6.49
CA ASP A 62 3.92 -4.72 -7.71
C ASP A 62 3.74 -3.64 -8.77
N ILE A 63 2.50 -3.16 -8.98
CA ILE A 63 2.21 -2.05 -9.91
C ILE A 63 2.98 -0.79 -9.50
N LEU A 64 2.94 -0.42 -8.22
CA LEU A 64 3.67 0.75 -7.71
C LEU A 64 5.18 0.58 -7.88
N PHE A 65 5.70 -0.63 -7.66
CA PHE A 65 7.11 -0.95 -7.84
C PHE A 65 7.55 -0.81 -9.29
N VAL A 66 6.80 -1.39 -10.23
CA VAL A 66 7.10 -1.31 -11.67
C VAL A 66 7.03 0.14 -12.16
N ALA A 67 5.96 0.86 -11.81
CA ALA A 67 5.81 2.27 -12.18
C ALA A 67 6.95 3.13 -11.62
N SER A 68 7.30 2.93 -10.34
CA SER A 68 8.43 3.63 -9.72
C SER A 68 9.75 3.31 -10.42
N SER A 69 9.99 2.04 -10.77
CA SER A 69 11.20 1.59 -11.45
C SER A 69 11.34 2.15 -12.87
N GLN A 70 10.22 2.30 -13.59
CA GLN A 70 10.21 2.92 -14.92
C GLN A 70 10.59 4.40 -14.87
N ILE A 71 10.21 5.11 -13.79
CA ILE A 71 10.59 6.50 -13.54
C ILE A 71 12.04 6.59 -13.07
N ARG A 72 12.47 5.68 -12.20
CA ARG A 72 13.77 5.70 -11.51
C ARG A 72 14.85 4.88 -12.21
N LYS A 73 15.00 5.08 -13.52
CA LYS A 73 16.05 4.41 -14.31
C LYS A 73 17.46 4.69 -13.77
N ASP A 74 17.65 5.83 -13.09
CA ASP A 74 18.88 6.21 -12.39
C ASP A 74 19.32 5.22 -11.30
N LYS A 75 18.38 4.42 -10.76
CA LYS A 75 18.64 3.47 -9.67
C LYS A 75 18.79 2.03 -10.12
N LEU A 76 18.56 1.71 -11.41
CA LEU A 76 18.68 0.34 -11.94
C LEU A 76 20.05 -0.29 -11.68
N LYS A 77 21.14 0.48 -11.88
CA LYS A 77 22.51 -0.01 -11.60
C LYS A 77 22.71 -0.37 -10.13
N ALA A 78 22.17 0.42 -9.21
CA ALA A 78 22.26 0.14 -7.78
C ALA A 78 21.41 -1.08 -7.40
N TYR A 79 20.22 -1.21 -7.99
CA TYR A 79 19.35 -2.36 -7.81
C TYR A 79 20.04 -3.67 -8.26
N TYR A 80 20.60 -3.73 -9.47
CA TYR A 80 21.27 -4.94 -9.96
C TYR A 80 22.49 -5.34 -9.11
N LYS A 81 23.20 -4.38 -8.51
CA LYS A 81 24.32 -4.67 -7.58
C LYS A 81 23.88 -5.42 -6.32
N LEU A 82 22.61 -5.34 -5.91
CA LEU A 82 22.10 -6.08 -4.74
C LEU A 82 21.97 -7.59 -5.01
N PHE A 83 21.89 -7.99 -6.29
CA PHE A 83 21.64 -9.37 -6.70
C PHE A 83 22.82 -10.03 -7.40
N ASN A 84 23.80 -9.24 -7.86
CA ASN A 84 25.07 -9.77 -8.31
C ASN A 84 25.87 -10.23 -7.07
N LYS A 85 25.86 -11.55 -6.85
CA LYS A 85 26.82 -12.22 -5.96
C LYS A 85 28.21 -12.20 -6.58
#